data_AF-A0AAW9I671-F1
#
_entry.id   AF-A0AAW9I671-F1
#
_cell.length_a   1.000
_cell.length_b   1.000
_cell.length_c   1.000
_cell.angle_alpha   90.00
_cell.angle_beta   90.00
_cell.angle_gamma   90.00
#
_symmetry.space_group_name_H-M   'P 1'
#
loop_
_entity.id
_entity.type
_entity.pdbx_description
1 polymer ?
#
loop_
_entity_poly.entity_id
_entity_poly.type
_entity_poly.pdbx_seq_one_letter_code
_entity_poly.pdbx_strand_id
1 'polypeptide(L)' 'MSSSVLERDMSYEAVMGRKNEIMKNAIGLDYSSFEDDGIGFDYEKMMSETGYTLK' A
#
# COMPACT_ATOMS: atom_id res chain seq x y z
N MET A 1 -5.56 22.89 25.11
CA MET A 1 -4.33 22.07 25.26
C MET A 1 -4.80 20.68 25.65
N SER A 2 -4.59 19.58 24.93
CA SER A 2 -3.78 19.29 23.76
C SER A 2 -4.50 18.15 23.05
N SER A 3 -4.79 18.30 21.75
CA SER A 3 -5.28 17.20 20.94
C SER A 3 -4.11 16.24 20.70
N SER A 4 -3.96 15.22 21.52
CA SER A 4 -3.07 14.09 21.20
C SER A 4 -3.91 12.86 20.93
N VAL A 5 -4.56 12.85 19.76
CA VAL A 5 -4.75 11.58 19.05
C VAL A 5 -3.34 11.02 18.91
N LEU A 6 -3.06 9.86 19.52
CA LEU A 6 -1.78 9.15 19.49
C LEU A 6 -1.00 9.48 18.21
N GLU A 7 0.11 10.20 18.36
CA GLU A 7 0.92 10.66 17.23
C GLU A 7 1.33 9.42 16.43
N ARG A 8 0.76 9.27 15.23
CA ARG A 8 1.00 8.11 14.38
C ARG A 8 2.47 8.14 14.00
N ASP A 9 3.22 7.08 14.31
CA ASP A 9 4.64 7.00 13.93
C ASP A 9 4.77 7.11 12.40
N MET A 10 5.55 8.10 11.96
CA MET A 10 5.80 8.45 10.55
C MET A 10 7.26 8.20 10.15
N SER A 11 8.07 7.55 11.02
CA SER A 11 9.41 7.12 10.64
C SER A 11 9.34 6.19 9.43
N TYR A 12 10.37 6.21 8.59
CA TYR A 12 10.43 5.38 7.38
C TYR A 12 10.19 3.90 7.71
N GLU A 13 10.81 3.41 8.77
CA GLU A 13 10.68 2.04 9.26
C GLU A 13 9.23 1.71 9.66
N ALA A 14 8.58 2.58 10.44
CA ALA A 14 7.19 2.40 10.84
C ALA A 14 6.22 2.47 9.66
N VAL A 15 6.49 3.31 8.67
CA VAL A 15 5.69 3.42 7.43
C VAL A 15 5.86 2.17 6.57
N MET A 16 7.10 1.71 6.38
CA MET A 16 7.40 0.52 5.57
C MET A 16 6.88 -0.76 6.22
N GLY A 17 6.88 -0.85 7.56
CA GLY A 17 6.31 -1.98 8.30
C GLY A 17 4.79 -2.15 8.09
N ARG A 18 4.06 -1.06 7.79
CA ARG A 18 2.61 -1.07 7.53
C ARG A 18 2.25 -0.79 6.07
N LYS A 19 3.19 -0.95 5.13
CA LYS A 19 2.97 -0.65 3.71
C LYS A 19 1.75 -1.37 3.14
N ASN A 20 1.53 -2.64 3.51
CA ASN A 20 0.41 -3.44 3.00
C ASN A 20 -0.93 -2.88 3.46
N GLU A 21 -1.04 -2.43 4.71
CA GLU A 21 -2.24 -1.76 5.22
C GLU A 21 -2.49 -0.42 4.54
N ILE A 22 -1.45 0.39 4.32
CA ILE A 22 -1.57 1.68 3.64
C ILE A 22 -2.08 1.46 2.22
N MET A 23 -1.46 0.54 1.46
CA MET A 23 -1.85 0.25 0.09
C MET A 23 -3.26 -0.35 0.00
N LYS A 24 -3.62 -1.25 0.91
CA LYS A 24 -4.98 -1.81 0.99
C LYS A 24 -6.03 -0.74 1.28
N ASN A 25 -5.76 0.17 2.22
CA ASN A 25 -6.71 1.24 2.56
C ASN A 25 -6.75 2.35 1.50
N ALA A 26 -5.62 2.67 0.87
CA ALA A 26 -5.52 3.75 -0.12
C ALA A 26 -6.07 3.34 -1.49
N ILE A 27 -5.90 2.07 -1.87
CA ILE A 27 -6.18 1.58 -3.22
C ILE A 27 -7.31 0.55 -3.23
N GLY A 28 -7.73 0.06 -2.06
CA GLY A 28 -8.82 -0.92 -1.94
C GLY A 28 -8.48 -2.32 -2.44
N LEU A 29 -7.21 -2.58 -2.76
CA LEU A 29 -6.77 -3.81 -3.43
C LEU A 29 -5.77 -4.60 -2.56
N ASP A 30 -5.93 -5.92 -2.59
CA ASP A 30 -5.04 -6.83 -1.87
C ASP A 30 -3.76 -7.05 -2.69
N TYR A 31 -2.67 -6.45 -2.23
CA TYR A 31 -1.38 -6.44 -2.92
C TYR A 31 -0.80 -7.84 -3.15
N SER A 32 -1.15 -8.80 -2.28
CA SER A 32 -0.71 -10.19 -2.40
C SER A 32 -1.28 -10.89 -3.64
N SER A 33 -2.35 -10.36 -4.24
CA SER A 33 -2.95 -10.91 -5.46
C SER A 33 -2.18 -10.56 -6.75
N PHE A 34 -1.17 -9.70 -6.63
CA PHE A 34 -0.28 -9.28 -7.73
C PHE A 34 1.17 -9.73 -7.49
N GLU A 35 1.48 -10.29 -6.32
CA GLU A 35 2.73 -11.02 -6.11
C GLU A 35 2.61 -12.37 -6.80
N ASP A 36 3.57 -12.67 -7.66
CA ASP A 36 3.71 -13.97 -8.32
C ASP A 36 4.63 -14.85 -7.47
N ASP A 37 4.61 -16.17 -7.69
CA ASP A 37 5.48 -17.09 -6.93
C ASP A 37 6.96 -16.68 -7.06
N GLY A 38 7.55 -16.21 -5.96
CA GLY A 38 8.93 -15.74 -5.88
C GLY A 38 9.07 -14.23 -5.61
N ILE A 39 9.83 -13.53 -6.45
CA ILE A 39 10.13 -12.08 -6.35
C ILE A 39 9.44 -11.26 -7.46
N GLY A 40 8.53 -11.89 -8.21
CA GLY A 40 7.78 -11.27 -9.29
C GLY A 40 6.61 -10.43 -8.76
N PHE A 41 6.42 -9.25 -9.34
CA PHE A 41 5.24 -8.42 -9.06
C PHE A 41 4.63 -7.96 -10.38
N ASP A 42 3.35 -8.27 -10.59
CA ASP A 42 2.61 -7.92 -11.80
C ASP A 42 2.01 -6.50 -11.68
N TYR A 43 2.86 -5.52 -12.02
CA TYR A 43 2.46 -4.11 -12.03
C TYR A 43 1.39 -3.79 -13.07
N GLU A 44 1.33 -4.52 -14.19
CA GLU A 44 0.33 -4.29 -15.23
C GLU A 44 -1.05 -4.70 -14.77
N LYS A 45 -1.16 -5.91 -14.18
CA LYS A 45 -2.41 -6.40 -13.58
C LYS A 45 -2.88 -5.45 -12.49
N MET A 46 -1.98 -5.00 -11.62
CA MET A 46 -2.31 -4.01 -10.60
C MET A 46 -2.82 -2.69 -11.19
N MET A 47 -2.12 -2.10 -12.16
CA MET A 47 -2.56 -0.84 -12.78
C MET A 47 -3.91 -0.99 -13.49
N SER A 48 -4.18 -2.15 -14.11
CA SER A 48 -5.46 -2.43 -14.75
C SER A 48 -6.62 -2.55 -13.76
N GLU A 49 -6.45 -3.22 -12.61
CA GLU A 49 -7.50 -3.38 -11.60
C GLU A 49 -7.77 -2.11 -10.80
N THR A 50 -6.74 -1.28 -10.58
CA THR A 50 -6.87 -0.02 -9.83
C THR A 50 -7.52 1.09 -10.64
N GLY A 51 -7.72 0.90 -11.95
CA GLY A 51 -8.29 1.90 -12.86
C GLY A 51 -7.39 3.12 -13.13
N TYR A 52 -6.17 3.16 -12.58
CA TYR A 52 -5.18 4.19 -12.87
C TYR A 52 -4.43 3.83 -14.15
N THR A 53 -4.91 4.30 -15.30
CA THR A 53 -4.13 4.25 -16.53
C THR A 53 -3.06 5.33 -16.47
N LEU A 54 -1.78 4.96 -16.64
CA LEU A 54 -0.75 5.95 -16.98
C LEU A 54 -1.17 6.64 -18.29
N LYS A 55 -1.31 7.96 -18.26
CA LYS A 55 -1.43 8.78 -19.47
C LYS A 55 -0.08 9.32 -19.88
#